data_AF-A0A0M3IVU5-F1
#
_entry.id   AF-A0A0M3IVU5-F1
#
_cell.length_a   1.000
_cell.length_b   1.000
_cell.length_c   1.000
_cell.angle_alpha   90.00
_cell.angle_beta   90.00
_cell.angle_gamma   90.00
#
_symmetry.space_group_name_H-M   'P 1'
#
loop_
_entity.id
_entity.type
_entity.pdbx_description
1 polymer ?
#
loop_
_entity_poly.entity_id
_entity_poly.type
_entity_poly.pdbx_seq_one_letter_code
_entity_poly.pdbx_strand_id
1 'polypeptide(L)'
;MQNDDAASIVEECVNDLLNKRMISCSAMGTYSVTILGDAAFTANIPPIAALAINTSLLDNLSMGIVLSSHFHLIFTIIPFDIVIDVDWNVFYDEYRSLSISEQKLLGTMGIQEKDLVKCFVERPKLKVPQLWPLKHLLPDLVKRLRDCCQQELIPLLAIDGVKRGRARQLYDCGYKTIGAVATADPNALVSMVEHLSRRQARAIVNSAQV
;
A
#
# COMPACT_ATOMS: atom_id res chain seq x y z
N MET A 1 46.22 12.31 17.05
CA MET A 1 45.13 11.74 17.88
C MET A 1 43.77 11.85 17.21
N GLN A 2 43.34 12.97 16.61
CA GLN A 2 42.01 13.03 15.93
C GLN A 2 41.94 12.31 14.56
N ASN A 3 43.07 12.08 13.88
CA ASN A 3 43.08 11.49 12.53
C ASN A 3 43.01 9.95 12.51
N ASP A 4 43.46 9.27 13.57
CA ASP A 4 43.43 7.80 13.65
C ASP A 4 42.01 7.28 13.88
N ASP A 5 41.20 7.99 14.67
CA ASP A 5 39.79 7.66 14.87
C ASP A 5 38.99 7.77 13.57
N ALA A 6 39.25 8.80 12.77
CA ALA A 6 38.56 9.00 11.49
C ALA A 6 38.89 7.90 10.48
N ALA A 7 40.16 7.48 10.41
CA ALA A 7 40.58 6.38 9.54
C ALA A 7 39.92 5.06 9.96
N SER A 8 39.87 4.77 11.25
CA SER A 8 39.21 3.58 11.80
C SER A 8 37.72 3.53 11.45
N ILE A 9 37.01 4.65 11.58
CA ILE A 9 35.57 4.72 11.28
C ILE A 9 35.31 4.52 9.78
N VAL A 10 36.17 5.08 8.92
CA VAL A 10 36.06 4.91 7.47
C VAL A 10 36.28 3.45 7.09
N GLU A 11 37.30 2.79 7.64
CA GLU A 11 37.53 1.36 7.41
C GLU A 11 36.36 0.49 7.87
N GLU A 12 35.78 0.79 9.03
CA GLU A 12 34.59 0.08 9.54
C GLU A 12 33.39 0.26 8.60
N CYS A 13 33.12 1.49 8.14
CA CYS A 13 32.06 1.78 7.20
C CYS A 13 32.26 1.10 5.83
N VAL A 14 33.49 1.08 5.31
CA VAL A 14 33.82 0.40 4.06
C VAL A 14 33.59 -1.10 4.19
N ASN A 15 34.03 -1.71 5.30
CA ASN A 15 33.76 -3.11 5.59
C ASN A 15 32.26 -3.39 5.71
N ASP A 16 31.50 -2.51 6.34
CA ASP A 16 30.06 -2.66 6.48
C ASP A 16 29.34 -2.61 5.11
N LEU A 17 29.73 -1.69 4.24
CA LEU A 17 29.20 -1.58 2.88
C LEU A 17 29.56 -2.77 1.99
N LEU A 18 30.77 -3.33 2.16
CA LEU A 18 31.19 -4.56 1.48
C LEU A 18 30.34 -5.75 1.94
N ASN A 19 30.17 -5.92 3.27
CA ASN A 19 29.35 -6.98 3.85
C ASN A 19 27.89 -6.89 3.36
N LYS A 20 27.38 -5.67 3.20
CA LYS A 20 26.02 -5.40 2.70
C LYS A 20 25.90 -5.39 1.17
N ARG A 21 26.96 -5.73 0.43
CA ARG A 21 26.99 -5.78 -1.05
C ARG A 21 26.64 -4.45 -1.73
N MET A 22 26.88 -3.33 -1.06
CA MET A 22 26.65 -1.99 -1.63
C MET A 22 27.81 -1.54 -2.52
N ILE A 23 29.03 -1.97 -2.17
CA ILE A 23 30.24 -1.73 -2.94
C ILE A 23 30.98 -3.06 -3.17
N SER A 24 31.80 -3.11 -4.22
CA SER A 24 32.71 -4.21 -4.52
C SER A 24 34.15 -3.71 -4.55
N CYS A 25 35.09 -4.57 -4.17
CA CYS A 25 36.52 -4.31 -4.25
C CYS A 25 37.11 -5.13 -5.41
N SER A 26 37.78 -4.46 -6.34
CA SER A 26 38.53 -5.10 -7.41
C SER A 26 39.85 -5.67 -6.88
N ALA A 27 40.44 -6.65 -7.59
CA ALA A 27 41.75 -7.23 -7.24
C ALA A 27 42.90 -6.21 -7.19
N MET A 28 42.69 -5.01 -7.75
CA MET A 28 43.64 -3.89 -7.72
C MET A 28 43.44 -2.92 -6.54
N GLY A 29 42.54 -3.22 -5.60
CA GLY A 29 42.27 -2.37 -4.43
C GLY A 29 41.39 -1.14 -4.71
N THR A 30 40.77 -1.08 -5.89
CA THR A 30 39.80 -0.02 -6.24
C THR A 30 38.38 -0.44 -5.86
N TYR A 31 37.65 0.47 -5.23
CA TYR A 31 36.25 0.27 -4.86
C TYR A 31 35.31 0.79 -5.96
N SER A 32 34.29 0.01 -6.29
CA SER A 32 33.21 0.41 -7.20
C SER A 32 31.84 0.16 -6.57
N VAL A 33 30.87 0.99 -6.89
CA VAL A 33 29.48 0.81 -6.43
C VAL A 33 28.84 -0.35 -7.18
N THR A 34 28.06 -1.19 -6.48
CA THR A 34 27.30 -2.28 -7.12
C THR A 34 25.98 -1.76 -7.67
N ILE A 35 25.31 -2.52 -8.54
CA ILE A 35 23.95 -2.17 -9.02
C ILE A 35 22.98 -1.99 -7.84
N LEU A 36 23.11 -2.82 -6.81
CA LEU A 36 22.30 -2.72 -5.59
C LEU A 36 22.63 -1.44 -4.80
N GLY A 37 23.91 -1.12 -4.63
CA GLY A 37 24.35 0.07 -3.91
C GLY A 37 23.93 1.36 -4.61
N ASP A 38 24.04 1.40 -5.93
CA ASP A 38 23.64 2.53 -6.76
C ASP A 38 22.11 2.74 -6.70
N ALA A 39 21.34 1.65 -6.81
CA ALA A 39 19.90 1.68 -6.65
C ALA A 39 19.47 2.10 -5.24
N ALA A 40 20.11 1.57 -4.19
CA ALA A 40 19.82 1.90 -2.80
C ALA A 40 20.10 3.38 -2.49
N PHE A 41 21.25 3.88 -2.98
CA PHE A 41 21.62 5.28 -2.86
C PHE A 41 20.64 6.21 -3.60
N THR A 42 20.33 5.88 -4.86
CA THR A 42 19.40 6.66 -5.69
C THR A 42 17.98 6.68 -5.10
N ALA A 43 17.54 5.56 -4.51
CA ALA A 43 16.23 5.44 -3.88
C ALA A 43 16.17 6.02 -2.46
N ASN A 44 17.30 6.52 -1.92
CA ASN A 44 17.42 6.98 -0.53
C ASN A 44 16.97 5.90 0.49
N ILE A 45 17.35 4.65 0.24
CA ILE A 45 17.01 3.50 1.08
C ILE A 45 18.27 3.07 1.88
N PRO A 46 18.17 2.87 3.21
CA PRO A 46 19.29 2.39 4.01
C PRO A 46 19.84 1.04 3.50
N PRO A 47 21.17 0.82 3.51
CA PRO A 47 21.79 -0.41 3.02
C PRO A 47 21.17 -1.70 3.54
N ILE A 48 20.79 -1.74 4.82
CA ILE A 48 20.20 -2.93 5.44
C ILE A 48 18.80 -3.24 4.89
N ALA A 49 18.01 -2.20 4.64
CA ALA A 49 16.67 -2.32 4.07
C ALA A 49 16.75 -2.70 2.58
N ALA A 50 17.64 -2.07 1.82
CA ALA A 50 17.86 -2.40 0.41
C ALA A 50 18.28 -3.86 0.20
N LEU A 51 19.11 -4.40 1.10
CA LEU A 51 19.53 -5.80 1.07
C LEU A 51 18.32 -6.72 1.33
N ALA A 52 17.53 -6.44 2.36
CA ALA A 52 16.32 -7.20 2.69
C ALA A 52 15.28 -7.18 1.54
N ILE A 53 15.07 -6.01 0.91
CA ILE A 53 14.21 -5.86 -0.27
C ILE A 53 14.73 -6.74 -1.40
N ASN A 54 16.01 -6.63 -1.73
CA ASN A 54 16.58 -7.35 -2.86
C ASN A 54 16.50 -8.88 -2.66
N THR A 55 16.83 -9.39 -1.47
CA THR A 55 16.68 -10.82 -1.16
C THR A 55 15.23 -11.27 -1.28
N SER A 56 14.31 -10.50 -0.68
CA SER A 56 12.87 -10.76 -0.78
C SER A 56 12.39 -10.78 -2.24
N LEU A 57 12.80 -9.79 -3.04
CA LEU A 57 12.40 -9.70 -4.44
C LEU A 57 12.97 -10.88 -5.22
N LEU A 58 14.23 -11.25 -5.03
CA LEU A 58 14.87 -12.39 -5.70
C LEU A 58 14.18 -13.72 -5.34
N ASP A 59 13.87 -13.94 -4.06
CA ASP A 59 13.20 -15.15 -3.59
C ASP A 59 11.79 -15.27 -4.18
N ASN A 60 11.06 -14.15 -4.26
CA ASN A 60 9.68 -14.11 -4.74
C ASN A 60 9.54 -13.86 -6.26
N LEU A 61 10.60 -13.44 -6.96
CA LEU A 61 10.61 -13.19 -8.41
C LEU A 61 10.29 -14.48 -9.19
N SER A 62 10.71 -15.62 -8.67
CA SER A 62 10.40 -16.96 -9.20
C SER A 62 8.91 -17.32 -9.11
N MET A 63 8.16 -16.67 -8.22
CA MET A 63 6.72 -16.83 -8.02
C MET A 63 5.89 -15.89 -8.93
N GLY A 64 6.56 -15.07 -9.73
CA GLY A 64 5.96 -14.11 -10.65
C GLY A 64 5.59 -12.80 -9.94
N ILE A 65 6.19 -11.69 -10.38
CA ILE A 65 5.69 -10.35 -10.06
C ILE A 65 4.33 -10.22 -10.77
N VAL A 66 3.23 -10.25 -10.00
CA VAL A 66 1.88 -10.03 -10.55
C VAL A 66 1.66 -8.55 -10.79
N LEU A 67 2.18 -8.08 -11.93
CA LEU A 67 2.00 -6.72 -12.45
C LEU A 67 0.54 -6.36 -12.74
N SER A 68 -0.38 -7.35 -12.76
CA SER A 68 -1.81 -7.11 -12.92
C SER A 68 -2.50 -6.57 -11.66
N SER A 69 -1.77 -6.37 -10.56
CA SER A 69 -2.29 -5.83 -9.30
C SER A 69 -1.35 -4.79 -8.67
N HIS A 70 -1.93 -3.76 -8.04
CA HIS A 70 -1.22 -2.67 -7.35
C HIS A 70 -0.42 -3.14 -6.12
N PHE A 71 -0.57 -4.38 -5.68
CA PHE A 71 0.16 -4.95 -4.54
C PHE A 71 1.69 -4.91 -4.70
N HIS A 72 2.22 -5.07 -5.91
CA HIS A 72 3.67 -5.05 -6.16
C HIS A 72 4.26 -3.63 -6.05
N LEU A 73 3.50 -2.61 -6.45
CA LEU A 73 3.83 -1.20 -6.25
C LEU A 73 3.74 -0.80 -4.78
N ILE A 74 2.80 -1.38 -4.02
CA ILE A 74 2.69 -1.19 -2.57
C ILE A 74 3.89 -1.81 -1.85
N PHE A 75 4.31 -3.00 -2.27
CA PHE A 75 5.43 -3.72 -1.68
C PHE A 75 6.79 -3.01 -1.83
N THR A 76 6.94 -2.19 -2.88
CA THR A 76 8.20 -1.48 -3.19
C THR A 76 8.32 -0.11 -2.54
N ILE A 77 7.22 0.48 -2.06
CA ILE A 77 7.18 1.86 -1.53
C ILE A 77 6.97 1.96 -0.02
N ILE A 78 6.65 0.84 0.66
CA ILE A 78 6.37 0.87 2.10
C ILE A 78 7.66 0.75 2.91
N PRO A 79 7.94 1.71 3.82
CA PRO A 79 9.14 1.66 4.64
C PRO A 79 9.08 0.54 5.71
N PHE A 80 10.24 -0.05 5.99
CA PHE A 80 10.43 -1.26 6.80
C PHE A 80 10.25 -1.06 8.32
N ASP A 81 10.14 0.18 8.78
CA ASP A 81 10.23 0.52 10.20
C ASP A 81 8.90 0.98 10.82
N ILE A 82 7.78 0.51 10.28
CA ILE A 82 6.46 0.86 10.80
C ILE A 82 6.01 -0.17 11.85
N VAL A 83 5.55 0.31 13.01
CA VAL A 83 4.82 -0.47 14.02
C VAL A 83 3.39 0.05 14.03
N ILE A 84 2.44 -0.77 13.59
CA ILE A 84 1.01 -0.39 13.57
C ILE A 84 0.19 -1.42 14.32
N ASP A 85 -0.76 -0.89 15.09
CA ASP A 85 -1.83 -1.66 15.69
C ASP A 85 -2.90 -1.93 14.64
N VAL A 86 -3.17 -3.21 14.41
CA VAL A 86 -4.05 -3.66 13.33
C VAL A 86 -5.35 -4.15 13.94
N ASP A 87 -6.47 -3.61 13.45
CA ASP A 87 -7.77 -4.23 13.70
C ASP A 87 -7.94 -5.47 12.81
N TRP A 88 -7.72 -6.63 13.41
CA TRP A 88 -7.83 -7.92 12.75
C TRP A 88 -9.23 -8.24 12.22
N ASN A 89 -10.29 -7.62 12.77
CA ASN A 89 -11.65 -7.83 12.24
C ASN A 89 -11.80 -7.17 10.88
N VAL A 90 -11.39 -5.89 10.80
CA VAL A 90 -11.39 -5.12 9.55
C VAL A 90 -10.51 -5.81 8.51
N PHE A 91 -9.34 -6.29 8.91
CA PHE A 91 -8.47 -6.97 7.95
C PHE A 91 -9.06 -8.27 7.41
N TYR A 92 -9.66 -9.09 8.28
CA TYR A 92 -10.25 -10.36 7.86
C TYR A 92 -11.44 -10.16 6.92
N ASP A 93 -12.29 -9.16 7.19
CA ASP A 93 -13.40 -8.79 6.32
C ASP A 93 -12.92 -8.29 4.95
N GLU A 94 -11.88 -7.45 4.92
CA GLU A 94 -11.27 -6.97 3.69
C GLU A 94 -10.60 -8.11 2.91
N TYR A 95 -9.88 -9.02 3.56
CA TYR A 95 -9.31 -10.22 2.94
C TYR A 95 -10.40 -11.07 2.27
N ARG A 96 -11.55 -11.24 2.94
CA ARG A 96 -12.69 -11.99 2.38
C ARG A 96 -13.35 -11.29 1.20
N SER A 97 -13.28 -9.96 1.14
CA SER A 97 -13.82 -9.16 0.04
C SER A 97 -12.97 -9.24 -1.23
N LEU A 98 -11.71 -9.68 -1.12
CA LEU A 98 -10.82 -9.89 -2.27
C LEU A 98 -11.32 -11.01 -3.18
N SER A 99 -10.96 -10.94 -4.46
CA SER A 99 -11.23 -12.02 -5.41
C SER A 99 -10.46 -13.30 -5.06
N ILE A 100 -10.96 -14.45 -5.50
CA ILE A 100 -10.30 -15.75 -5.29
C ILE A 100 -8.85 -15.74 -5.81
N SER A 101 -8.60 -15.04 -6.91
CA SER A 101 -7.27 -14.85 -7.51
C SER A 101 -6.32 -14.12 -6.57
N GLU A 102 -6.79 -13.06 -5.92
CA GLU A 102 -6.01 -12.24 -4.98
C GLU A 102 -5.80 -12.96 -3.66
N GLN A 103 -6.82 -13.65 -3.13
CA GLN A 103 -6.66 -14.50 -1.95
C GLN A 103 -5.63 -15.61 -2.20
N LYS A 104 -5.63 -16.21 -3.40
CA LYS A 104 -4.66 -17.23 -3.79
C LYS A 104 -3.25 -16.66 -3.93
N LEU A 105 -3.12 -15.44 -4.46
CA LEU A 105 -1.85 -14.70 -4.51
C LEU A 105 -1.32 -14.42 -3.10
N LEU A 106 -2.17 -13.95 -2.19
CA LEU A 106 -1.80 -13.76 -0.78
C LEU A 106 -1.39 -15.08 -0.12
N GLY A 107 -2.08 -16.17 -0.43
CA GLY A 107 -1.71 -17.53 -0.03
C GLY A 107 -0.30 -17.92 -0.48
N THR A 108 0.11 -17.57 -1.70
CA THR A 108 1.49 -17.80 -2.19
C THR A 108 2.54 -16.93 -1.50
N MET A 109 2.15 -15.77 -0.96
CA MET A 109 3.00 -14.89 -0.15
C MET A 109 2.98 -15.28 1.34
N GLY A 110 2.44 -16.44 1.71
CA GLY A 110 2.39 -16.94 3.08
C GLY A 110 1.21 -16.43 3.92
N ILE A 111 0.26 -15.72 3.31
CA ILE A 111 -0.96 -15.22 3.96
C ILE A 111 -2.12 -16.15 3.60
N GLN A 112 -2.26 -17.25 4.34
CA GLN A 112 -3.37 -18.18 4.15
C GLN A 112 -4.51 -17.87 5.12
N GLU A 113 -5.76 -18.08 4.69
CA GLU A 113 -6.96 -17.87 5.53
C GLU A 113 -6.83 -18.57 6.89
N LYS A 114 -6.27 -19.78 6.93
CA LYS A 114 -6.02 -20.54 8.16
C LYS A 114 -5.13 -19.80 9.19
N ASP A 115 -4.16 -19.02 8.71
CA ASP A 115 -3.20 -18.29 9.54
C ASP A 115 -3.81 -16.95 9.99
N LEU A 116 -4.68 -16.35 9.16
CA LEU A 116 -5.47 -15.17 9.50
C LEU A 116 -6.54 -15.46 10.55
N VAL A 117 -7.19 -16.63 10.49
CA VAL A 117 -8.15 -17.06 11.51
C VAL A 117 -7.47 -17.20 12.88
N LYS A 118 -6.22 -17.67 12.94
CA LYS A 118 -5.43 -17.68 14.18
C LYS A 118 -5.14 -16.27 14.67
N CYS A 119 -4.73 -15.36 13.79
CA CYS A 119 -4.47 -13.96 14.14
C CYS A 119 -5.74 -13.22 14.62
N PHE A 120 -6.90 -13.56 14.05
CA PHE A 120 -8.20 -13.04 14.46
C PHE A 120 -8.58 -13.44 15.89
N VAL A 121 -8.30 -14.69 16.26
CA VAL A 121 -8.60 -15.23 17.60
C VAL A 121 -7.57 -14.77 18.64
N GLU A 122 -6.28 -14.87 18.32
CA GLU A 122 -5.18 -14.61 19.26
C GLU A 122 -4.87 -13.12 19.42
N ARG A 123 -5.30 -12.28 18.46
CA ARG A 123 -5.02 -10.84 18.38
C ARG A 123 -3.58 -10.48 18.76
N PRO A 124 -2.56 -11.18 18.21
CA PRO A 124 -1.19 -10.95 18.60
C PRO A 124 -0.74 -9.55 18.16
N LYS A 125 0.07 -8.89 18.99
CA LYS A 125 0.88 -7.76 18.52
C LYS A 125 1.89 -8.33 17.52
N LEU A 126 1.84 -7.87 16.28
CA LEU A 126 2.68 -8.36 15.19
C LEU A 126 4.17 -8.29 15.57
N LYS A 127 4.81 -9.46 15.74
CA LYS A 127 6.26 -9.58 15.81
C LYS A 127 6.80 -10.02 14.44
N VAL A 128 7.70 -9.18 13.92
CA VAL A 128 8.17 -9.10 12.52
C VAL A 128 8.62 -10.40 11.84
N PRO A 129 9.20 -11.44 12.50
CA PRO A 129 9.83 -12.53 11.75
C PRO A 129 8.87 -13.49 11.03
N GLN A 130 7.62 -13.63 11.48
CA GLN A 130 6.75 -14.75 11.05
C GLN A 130 5.66 -14.35 10.05
N LEU A 131 5.34 -13.06 9.95
CA LEU A 131 4.27 -12.52 9.10
C LEU A 131 4.70 -11.19 8.48
N TRP A 132 5.98 -11.10 8.09
CA TRP A 132 6.57 -9.90 7.49
C TRP A 132 5.78 -9.33 6.30
N PRO A 133 5.10 -10.11 5.44
CA PRO A 133 4.30 -9.53 4.35
C PRO A 133 3.08 -8.79 4.91
N LEU A 134 2.44 -9.31 5.97
CA LEU A 134 1.26 -8.71 6.59
C LEU A 134 1.58 -7.41 7.32
N LYS A 135 2.68 -7.35 8.08
CA LYS A 135 3.05 -6.16 8.87
C LYS A 135 3.17 -4.90 8.00
N HIS A 136 3.68 -5.06 6.78
CA HIS A 136 3.91 -3.96 5.85
C HIS A 136 2.72 -3.72 4.93
N LEU A 137 1.94 -4.74 4.57
CA LEU A 137 0.75 -4.54 3.74
C LEU A 137 -0.41 -3.93 4.53
N LEU A 138 -0.67 -4.39 5.74
CA LEU A 138 -1.92 -4.17 6.47
C LEU A 138 -2.49 -2.74 6.49
N PRO A 139 -1.75 -1.69 6.87
CA PRO A 139 -2.31 -0.37 7.08
C PRO A 139 -2.58 0.37 5.76
N ASP A 140 -1.60 0.35 4.86
CA ASP A 140 -1.71 0.99 3.56
C ASP A 140 -2.51 0.16 2.57
N LEU A 141 -2.59 -1.17 2.74
CA LEU A 141 -3.50 -2.04 2.02
C LEU A 141 -4.93 -1.84 2.50
N VAL A 142 -5.22 -1.71 3.80
CA VAL A 142 -6.58 -1.38 4.26
C VAL A 142 -7.01 0.00 3.76
N LYS A 143 -6.08 0.95 3.68
CA LYS A 143 -6.33 2.27 3.09
C LYS A 143 -6.49 2.20 1.57
N ARG A 144 -5.63 1.48 0.86
CA ARG A 144 -5.68 1.36 -0.60
C ARG A 144 -6.72 0.37 -1.11
N LEU A 145 -7.14 -0.65 -0.35
CA LEU A 145 -8.33 -1.45 -0.62
C LEU A 145 -9.57 -0.62 -0.42
N ARG A 146 -9.61 0.19 0.65
CA ARG A 146 -10.65 1.21 0.79
C ARG A 146 -10.71 2.14 -0.42
N ASP A 147 -9.58 2.56 -0.98
CA ASP A 147 -9.53 3.42 -2.16
C ASP A 147 -9.75 2.67 -3.51
N CYS A 148 -9.29 1.43 -3.64
CA CYS A 148 -9.40 0.57 -4.83
C CYS A 148 -10.79 -0.05 -4.98
N CYS A 149 -11.42 -0.47 -3.87
CA CYS A 149 -12.83 -0.89 -3.82
C CYS A 149 -13.79 0.29 -4.05
N GLN A 150 -13.27 1.48 -4.34
CA GLN A 150 -14.02 2.72 -4.54
C GLN A 150 -13.68 3.42 -5.85
N GLN A 151 -12.94 2.78 -6.77
CA GLN A 151 -12.64 3.39 -8.08
C GLN A 151 -13.91 3.88 -8.80
N GLU A 152 -15.00 3.14 -8.67
CA GLU A 152 -16.31 3.49 -9.21
C GLU A 152 -16.97 4.72 -8.57
N LEU A 153 -16.54 5.10 -7.35
CA LEU A 153 -17.03 6.27 -6.62
C LEU A 153 -16.10 7.48 -6.75
N ILE A 154 -14.86 7.32 -7.24
CA ILE A 154 -13.90 8.41 -7.44
C ILE A 154 -14.52 9.59 -8.21
N PRO A 155 -15.26 9.38 -9.32
CA PRO A 155 -15.89 10.49 -10.04
C PRO A 155 -16.89 11.27 -9.16
N LEU A 156 -17.63 10.58 -8.29
CA LEU A 156 -18.66 11.20 -7.45
C LEU A 156 -18.08 11.90 -6.22
N LEU A 157 -16.92 11.45 -5.74
CA LEU A 157 -16.20 12.07 -4.63
C LEU A 157 -15.55 13.41 -5.01
N ALA A 158 -15.41 13.69 -6.31
CA ALA A 158 -14.97 14.99 -6.81
C ALA A 158 -16.04 16.09 -6.68
N ILE A 159 -17.30 15.73 -6.41
CA ILE A 159 -18.41 16.67 -6.26
C ILE A 159 -18.39 17.27 -4.85
N ASP A 160 -18.34 18.60 -4.75
CA ASP A 160 -18.27 19.28 -3.46
C ASP A 160 -19.46 18.93 -2.56
N GLY A 161 -19.15 18.57 -1.32
CA GLY A 161 -20.14 18.16 -0.31
C GLY A 161 -20.58 16.70 -0.40
N VAL A 162 -20.10 15.93 -1.38
CA VAL A 162 -20.39 14.49 -1.51
C VAL A 162 -19.30 13.68 -0.81
N LYS A 163 -19.63 13.14 0.37
CA LYS A 163 -18.77 12.19 1.11
C LYS A 163 -19.13 10.75 0.74
N ARG A 164 -18.27 9.79 1.12
CA ARG A 164 -18.40 8.34 0.83
C ARG A 164 -19.83 7.80 0.87
N GLY A 165 -20.55 7.99 1.98
CA GLY A 165 -21.90 7.44 2.12
C GLY A 165 -22.87 7.97 1.07
N ARG A 166 -22.75 9.27 0.74
CA ARG A 166 -23.57 9.92 -0.28
C ARG A 166 -23.15 9.53 -1.69
N ALA A 167 -21.85 9.39 -1.96
CA ALA A 167 -21.36 8.89 -3.25
C ALA A 167 -21.89 7.47 -3.54
N ARG A 168 -21.90 6.59 -2.52
CA ARG A 168 -22.44 5.23 -2.66
C ARG A 168 -23.94 5.25 -2.96
N GLN A 169 -24.73 6.03 -2.21
CA GLN A 169 -26.18 6.17 -2.47
C GLN A 169 -26.47 6.68 -3.88
N LEU A 170 -25.71 7.67 -4.37
CA LEU A 170 -25.85 8.19 -5.73
C LEU A 170 -25.54 7.10 -6.77
N TYR A 171 -24.46 6.35 -6.56
CA TYR A 171 -24.04 5.27 -7.45
C TYR A 171 -25.07 4.13 -7.51
N ASP A 172 -25.59 3.71 -6.36
CA ASP A 172 -26.62 2.66 -6.25
C ASP A 172 -27.95 3.12 -6.89
N CYS A 173 -28.22 4.44 -6.93
CA CYS A 173 -29.33 5.04 -7.68
C CYS A 173 -29.05 5.22 -9.19
N GLY A 174 -27.90 4.78 -9.69
CA GLY A 174 -27.51 4.84 -11.11
C GLY A 174 -26.77 6.11 -11.53
N TYR A 175 -26.53 7.06 -10.63
CA TYR A 175 -25.74 8.27 -10.92
C TYR A 175 -24.26 7.96 -10.80
N LYS A 176 -23.66 7.40 -11.85
CA LYS A 176 -22.27 6.90 -11.84
C LYS A 176 -21.21 7.91 -12.29
N THR A 177 -21.61 9.02 -12.89
CA THR A 177 -20.69 10.02 -13.46
C THR A 177 -21.07 11.42 -12.96
N ILE A 178 -20.09 12.34 -12.96
CA ILE A 178 -20.33 13.76 -12.64
C ILE A 178 -21.41 14.34 -13.56
N GLY A 179 -21.34 14.03 -14.86
CA GLY A 179 -22.34 14.46 -15.84
C GLY A 179 -23.76 13.98 -15.53
N ALA A 180 -23.93 12.73 -15.09
CA ALA A 180 -25.24 12.21 -14.70
C ALA A 180 -25.83 12.95 -13.49
N VAL A 181 -24.98 13.37 -12.55
CA VAL A 181 -25.39 14.18 -11.39
C VAL A 181 -25.70 15.63 -11.82
N ALA A 182 -24.88 16.20 -12.71
CA ALA A 182 -25.01 17.57 -13.21
C ALA A 182 -26.32 17.80 -13.98
N THR A 183 -26.83 16.77 -14.67
CA THR A 183 -28.09 16.82 -15.44
C THR A 183 -29.31 16.36 -14.64
N ALA A 184 -29.13 15.89 -13.41
CA ALA A 184 -30.22 15.35 -12.60
C ALA A 184 -31.16 16.46 -12.07
N ASP A 185 -32.47 16.19 -12.02
CA ASP A 185 -33.41 17.06 -11.31
C ASP A 185 -33.19 16.91 -9.79
N PRO A 186 -32.92 18.01 -9.05
CA PRO A 186 -32.78 17.97 -7.61
C PRO A 186 -33.98 17.34 -6.87
N ASN A 187 -35.20 17.43 -7.40
CA ASN A 187 -36.36 16.78 -6.76
C ASN A 187 -36.35 15.26 -6.96
N ALA A 188 -35.96 14.79 -8.15
CA ALA A 188 -35.78 13.37 -8.43
C ALA A 188 -34.65 12.75 -7.57
N LEU A 189 -33.57 13.49 -7.34
CA LEU A 189 -32.51 13.07 -6.42
C LEU A 189 -33.02 12.87 -4.99
N VAL A 190 -33.86 13.78 -4.48
CA VAL A 190 -34.43 13.68 -3.13
C VAL A 190 -35.37 12.48 -2.99
N SER A 191 -36.10 12.10 -4.04
CA SER A 191 -36.96 10.91 -4.00
C SER A 191 -36.20 9.60 -4.03
N MET A 192 -35.02 9.57 -4.68
CA MET A 192 -34.25 8.35 -4.88
C MET A 192 -33.20 8.13 -3.78
N VAL A 193 -32.61 9.20 -3.25
CA VAL A 193 -31.49 9.14 -2.30
C VAL A 193 -31.98 9.33 -0.86
N GLU A 194 -31.75 8.33 -0.02
CA GLU A 194 -32.14 8.38 1.39
C GLU A 194 -31.51 9.55 2.15
N HIS A 195 -32.32 10.16 3.02
CA HIS A 195 -31.91 11.27 3.90
C HIS A 195 -31.21 12.43 3.16
N LEU A 196 -31.64 12.72 1.92
CA LEU A 196 -31.20 13.87 1.14
C LEU A 196 -32.21 15.02 1.24
N SER A 197 -31.79 16.17 1.76
CA SER A 197 -32.63 17.38 1.73
C SER A 197 -32.59 18.06 0.35
N ARG A 198 -33.66 18.76 -0.04
CA ARG A 198 -33.69 19.55 -1.31
C ARG A 198 -32.55 20.56 -1.42
N ARG A 199 -32.14 21.15 -0.29
CA ARG A 199 -31.02 22.11 -0.25
C ARG A 199 -29.70 21.41 -0.60
N GLN A 200 -29.45 20.24 -0.03
CA GLN A 200 -28.26 19.45 -0.35
C GLN A 200 -28.30 18.93 -1.78
N ALA A 201 -29.46 18.48 -2.28
CA ALA A 201 -29.60 18.01 -3.65
C ALA A 201 -29.24 19.11 -4.67
N ARG A 202 -29.75 20.33 -4.48
CA ARG A 202 -29.40 21.48 -5.31
C ARG A 202 -27.91 21.82 -5.24
N ALA A 203 -27.32 21.77 -4.03
CA ALA A 203 -25.89 22.03 -3.87
C ALA A 203 -25.03 21.00 -4.63
N ILE A 204 -25.39 19.72 -4.55
CA ILE A 204 -24.70 18.61 -5.22
C ILE A 204 -24.82 18.73 -6.76
N VAL A 205 -26.00 19.05 -7.29
CA VAL A 205 -26.18 19.23 -8.74
C VAL A 205 -25.39 20.43 -9.24
N ASN A 206 -25.45 21.55 -8.53
CA ASN A 206 -24.74 22.78 -8.91
C ASN A 206 -23.22 22.61 -8.84
N SER A 207 -22.69 21.87 -7.86
CA SER A 207 -21.24 21.59 -7.77
C SER A 207 -20.76 20.58 -8.81
N ALA A 208 -21.65 19.79 -9.41
CA ALA A 208 -21.32 18.88 -10.50
C ALA A 208 -21.31 19.55 -11.89
N GLN A 209 -21.83 20.77 -12.03
CA GLN A 209 -21.91 21.51 -13.31
C GLN A 209 -20.64 22.31 -13.67
N VAL A 210 -19.55 22.11 -12.93
CA VAL A 210 -18.25 22.80 -13.12
C VAL A 210 -17.53 22.31 -14.37
#